data_AF-A0A1M6SFL9-F1
#
_entry.id   AF-A0A1M6SFL9-F1
#
_cell.length_a   1.000
_cell.length_b   1.000
_cell.length_c   1.000
_cell.angle_alpha   90.00
_cell.angle_beta   90.00
_cell.angle_gamma   90.00
#
_symmetry.space_group_name_H-M   'P 1'
#
loop_
_entity.id
_entity.type
_entity.pdbx_description
1 polymer ?
#
loop_
_entity_poly.entity_id
_entity_poly.type
_entity_poly.pdbx_seq_one_letter_code
_entity_poly.pdbx_strand_id
1 'polypeptide(L)'
;MALIRPFYDKPWPGALRPAAQALWHWHLALRRPNMPVGTVEELQAFLEIEARRMQEGKAVRIVPEEIWQAAWKTAEQHQLPVALLAAQVRWAWVWRGPARFSEAAVLETFLHDFAGAHGRLLARLAGVGTRFHDPQIDALAAGFFLTDRLTRLPRDLAADRLFIPLDDLERAGVSVELLQRGADNPAVRRLLWKQVVRAREALARGRALVHELPRRYARALRHEWMLALEVLRTIERRNYDVWRGPVHLSRWQRLQVAYQARFSRVAFRT
;
A
#
# COMPACT_ATOMS: atom_id res chain seq x y z
N MET A 1 5.70 -13.07 5.99
CA MET A 1 4.40 -12.40 6.27
C MET A 1 3.62 -12.33 4.98
N ALA A 2 2.34 -12.71 4.98
CA ALA A 2 1.46 -12.39 3.86
C ALA A 2 1.40 -10.86 3.74
N LEU A 3 1.61 -10.35 2.53
CA LEU A 3 1.36 -8.95 2.20
C LEU A 3 -0.02 -8.56 2.74
N ILE A 4 -0.13 -7.41 3.41
CA ILE A 4 -1.44 -6.86 3.77
C ILE A 4 -2.15 -6.62 2.44
N ARG A 5 -3.10 -7.51 2.13
CA ARG A 5 -3.84 -7.58 0.87
C ARG A 5 -5.34 -7.43 1.17
N PRO A 6 -5.73 -6.27 1.70
CA PRO A 6 -7.12 -6.03 2.05
C PRO A 6 -7.94 -6.18 0.78
N PHE A 7 -9.08 -6.88 0.85
CA PHE A 7 -9.95 -7.08 -0.31
C PHE A 7 -9.33 -7.87 -1.47
N TYR A 8 -8.42 -8.82 -1.22
CA TYR A 8 -7.94 -9.73 -2.27
C TYR A 8 -8.99 -10.80 -2.62
N ASP A 9 -9.33 -11.70 -1.69
CA ASP A 9 -10.34 -12.75 -1.94
C ASP A 9 -11.72 -12.44 -1.37
N LYS A 10 -11.75 -11.89 -0.15
CA LYS A 10 -12.96 -11.57 0.61
C LYS A 10 -13.05 -10.06 0.81
N PRO A 11 -14.26 -9.47 0.80
CA PRO A 11 -15.57 -10.11 0.92
C PRO A 11 -16.36 -10.15 -0.41
N TRP A 12 -15.67 -10.26 -1.55
CA TRP A 12 -16.27 -10.19 -2.87
C TRP A 12 -17.30 -11.30 -3.13
N PRO A 13 -18.49 -10.96 -3.68
CA PRO A 13 -19.36 -11.94 -4.33
C PRO A 13 -18.60 -12.74 -5.38
N GLY A 14 -19.04 -13.97 -5.67
CA GLY A 14 -18.38 -14.83 -6.67
C GLY A 14 -18.19 -14.14 -8.03
N ALA A 15 -19.18 -13.34 -8.45
CA ALA A 15 -19.13 -12.58 -9.71
C ALA A 15 -18.07 -11.46 -9.74
N LEU A 16 -17.73 -10.84 -8.60
CA LEU A 16 -16.76 -9.73 -8.54
C LEU A 16 -15.36 -10.17 -8.08
N ARG A 17 -15.21 -11.41 -7.61
CA ARG A 17 -13.93 -11.92 -7.10
C ARG A 17 -12.85 -11.97 -8.20
N PRO A 18 -13.12 -12.46 -9.42
CA PRO A 18 -12.11 -12.44 -10.49
C PRO A 18 -11.63 -11.04 -10.83
N ALA A 19 -12.53 -10.06 -10.86
CA ALA A 19 -12.20 -8.65 -11.07
C ALA A 19 -11.26 -8.11 -9.98
N ALA A 20 -11.59 -8.34 -8.71
CA ALA A 20 -10.74 -7.91 -7.60
C ALA A 20 -9.35 -8.58 -7.63
N GLN A 21 -9.29 -9.86 -7.98
CA GLN A 21 -8.03 -10.60 -8.14
C GLN A 21 -7.21 -10.05 -9.32
N ALA A 22 -7.84 -9.73 -10.46
CA ALA A 22 -7.16 -9.13 -11.61
C ALA A 22 -6.52 -7.77 -11.24
N LEU A 23 -7.24 -6.90 -10.52
CA LEU A 23 -6.70 -5.63 -10.03
C LEU A 23 -5.53 -5.82 -9.06
N TRP A 24 -5.59 -6.83 -8.18
CA TRP A 24 -4.50 -7.15 -7.28
C TRP A 24 -3.30 -7.76 -8.00
N HIS A 25 -3.51 -8.70 -8.93
CA HIS A 25 -2.44 -9.29 -9.73
C HIS A 25 -1.69 -8.19 -10.50
N TRP A 26 -2.40 -7.24 -11.08
CA TRP A 26 -1.83 -6.04 -11.68
C TRP A 26 -0.96 -5.25 -10.70
N HIS A 27 -1.54 -4.82 -9.57
CA HIS A 27 -0.84 -4.01 -8.57
C HIS A 27 0.43 -4.70 -8.03
N LEU A 28 0.42 -6.04 -7.94
CA LEU A 28 1.56 -6.83 -7.48
C LEU A 28 2.60 -7.08 -8.56
N ALA A 29 2.18 -7.29 -9.81
CA ALA A 29 3.07 -7.48 -10.94
C ALA A 29 3.93 -6.24 -11.19
N LEU A 30 3.36 -5.04 -10.98
CA LEU A 30 4.11 -3.77 -11.03
C LEU A 30 5.23 -3.66 -10.00
N ARG A 31 5.27 -4.54 -8.98
CA ARG A 31 6.38 -4.62 -8.02
C ARG A 31 7.56 -5.46 -8.49
N ARG A 32 7.42 -6.10 -9.65
CA ARG A 32 8.48 -6.85 -10.36
C ARG A 32 8.36 -6.58 -11.86
N PRO A 33 8.44 -5.30 -12.27
CA PRO A 33 8.19 -4.93 -13.65
C PRO A 33 9.34 -5.41 -14.55
N ASN A 34 9.00 -5.80 -15.77
CA ASN A 34 9.96 -6.02 -16.84
C ASN A 34 10.32 -4.66 -17.46
N MET A 35 11.52 -4.16 -17.18
CA MET A 35 11.96 -2.85 -17.65
C MET A 35 13.38 -2.93 -18.20
N PRO A 36 13.74 -2.06 -19.15
CA PRO A 36 15.13 -1.93 -19.59
C PRO A 36 16.05 -1.56 -18.42
N VAL A 37 17.36 -1.72 -18.64
CA VAL A 37 18.38 -1.14 -17.75
C VAL A 37 18.60 0.31 -18.19
N GLY A 38 18.64 1.24 -17.25
CA GLY A 38 18.82 2.66 -17.53
C GLY A 38 18.81 3.50 -16.25
N THR A 39 19.00 4.81 -16.39
CA THR A 39 18.87 5.76 -15.28
C THR A 39 17.41 5.90 -14.84
N VAL A 40 17.16 6.54 -13.69
CA VAL A 40 15.80 6.76 -13.19
C VAL A 40 14.98 7.58 -14.20
N GLU A 41 15.60 8.55 -14.86
CA GLU A 41 14.97 9.42 -15.86
C GLU A 41 14.57 8.61 -17.11
N GLU A 42 15.45 7.75 -17.61
CA GLU A 42 15.17 6.86 -18.74
C GLU A 42 14.03 5.89 -18.42
N LEU A 43 14.03 5.32 -17.21
CA LEU A 43 12.96 4.45 -16.73
C LEU A 43 11.63 5.19 -16.59
N GLN A 44 11.64 6.41 -16.07
CA GLN A 44 10.43 7.24 -15.95
C GLN A 44 9.86 7.62 -17.32
N ALA A 45 10.71 8.01 -18.28
CA ALA A 45 10.30 8.30 -19.64
C ALA A 45 9.68 7.07 -20.33
N PHE A 46 10.30 5.90 -20.17
CA PHE A 46 9.76 4.63 -20.65
C PHE A 46 8.39 4.32 -20.00
N LEU A 47 8.26 4.49 -18.68
CA LEU A 47 7.01 4.24 -17.98
C LEU A 47 5.89 5.23 -18.34
N GLU A 48 6.20 6.46 -18.74
CA GLU A 48 5.19 7.40 -19.23
C GLU A 48 4.58 6.91 -20.57
N ILE A 49 5.41 6.35 -21.45
CA ILE A 49 4.95 5.72 -22.70
C ILE A 49 4.05 4.53 -22.37
N GLU A 50 4.47 3.66 -21.45
CA GLU A 50 3.69 2.48 -21.06
C GLU A 50 2.39 2.86 -20.34
N ALA A 51 2.38 3.94 -19.55
CA ALA A 51 1.17 4.48 -18.93
C ALA A 51 0.18 4.99 -19.98
N ARG A 52 0.66 5.66 -21.03
CA ARG A 52 -0.18 6.08 -22.16
C ARG A 52 -0.75 4.89 -22.92
N ARG A 53 0.08 3.86 -23.21
CA ARG A 53 -0.38 2.62 -23.84
C ARG A 53 -1.49 1.95 -23.01
N MET A 54 -1.36 1.93 -21.68
CA MET A 54 -2.39 1.42 -20.79
C MET A 54 -3.71 2.18 -20.92
N GLN A 55 -3.67 3.52 -21.01
CA GLN A 55 -4.88 4.34 -21.21
C GLN A 55 -5.55 4.08 -22.55
N GLU A 56 -4.76 3.87 -23.59
CA GLU A 56 -5.22 3.62 -24.97
C GLU A 56 -5.64 2.16 -25.21
N GLY A 57 -5.54 1.27 -24.20
CA GLY A 57 -5.83 -0.16 -24.36
C GLY A 57 -4.83 -0.90 -25.25
N LYS A 58 -3.62 -0.35 -25.42
CA LYS A 58 -2.52 -0.96 -26.17
C LYS A 58 -1.68 -1.83 -25.25
N ALA A 59 -1.05 -2.85 -25.83
CA ALA A 59 -0.22 -3.80 -25.10
C ALA A 59 0.86 -3.12 -24.26
N VAL A 60 0.84 -3.37 -22.95
CA VAL A 60 1.82 -2.89 -21.96
C VAL A 60 2.89 -3.95 -21.76
N ARG A 61 4.16 -3.57 -21.79
CA ARG A 61 5.32 -4.47 -21.84
C ARG A 61 5.95 -4.74 -20.47
N ILE A 62 5.50 -4.04 -19.44
CA ILE A 62 6.13 -4.08 -18.11
C ILE A 62 5.63 -5.21 -17.22
N VAL A 63 4.57 -5.91 -17.61
CA VAL A 63 4.02 -7.07 -16.91
C VAL A 63 3.59 -8.13 -17.93
N PRO A 64 3.41 -9.40 -17.53
CA PRO A 64 2.88 -10.43 -18.42
C PRO A 64 1.56 -10.02 -19.09
N GLU A 65 1.36 -10.50 -20.32
CA GLU A 65 0.25 -10.11 -21.18
C GLU A 65 -1.11 -10.41 -20.53
N GLU A 66 -1.24 -11.59 -19.93
CA GLU A 66 -2.43 -12.04 -19.23
C GLU A 66 -2.80 -11.14 -18.05
N ILE A 67 -1.81 -10.52 -17.38
CA ILE A 67 -2.05 -9.67 -16.21
C ILE A 67 -2.56 -8.29 -16.62
N TRP A 68 -1.91 -7.61 -17.57
CA TRP A 68 -2.38 -6.29 -17.99
C TRP A 68 -3.73 -6.39 -18.72
N GLN A 69 -3.92 -7.40 -19.57
CA GLN A 69 -5.18 -7.61 -20.27
C GLN A 69 -6.33 -7.86 -19.30
N ALA A 70 -6.13 -8.70 -18.28
CA ALA A 70 -7.16 -8.99 -17.28
C ALA A 70 -7.55 -7.73 -16.49
N ALA A 71 -6.57 -6.91 -16.10
CA ALA A 71 -6.84 -5.66 -15.38
C ALA A 71 -7.52 -4.60 -16.26
N TRP A 72 -7.09 -4.46 -17.52
CA TRP A 72 -7.70 -3.54 -18.47
C TRP A 72 -9.15 -3.93 -18.78
N LYS A 73 -9.41 -5.21 -19.12
CA LYS A 73 -10.77 -5.74 -19.33
C LYS A 73 -11.65 -5.57 -18.09
N THR A 74 -11.10 -5.79 -16.90
CA THR A 74 -11.81 -5.54 -15.64
C THR A 74 -12.22 -4.07 -15.52
N ALA A 75 -11.32 -3.14 -15.85
CA ALA A 75 -11.64 -1.72 -15.80
C ALA A 75 -12.70 -1.34 -16.84
N GLU A 76 -12.63 -1.87 -18.05
CA GLU A 76 -13.65 -1.64 -19.08
C GLU A 76 -15.03 -2.19 -18.67
N GLN A 77 -15.10 -3.47 -18.30
CA GLN A 77 -16.35 -4.16 -17.94
C GLN A 77 -17.07 -3.52 -16.75
N HIS A 78 -16.30 -3.04 -15.76
CA HIS A 78 -16.84 -2.41 -14.55
C HIS A 78 -16.78 -0.88 -14.58
N GLN A 79 -16.50 -0.28 -15.73
CA GLN A 79 -16.42 1.18 -15.92
C GLN A 79 -15.49 1.87 -14.91
N LEU A 80 -14.40 1.20 -14.54
CA LEU A 80 -13.39 1.74 -13.65
C LEU A 80 -12.46 2.68 -14.42
N PRO A 81 -11.94 3.76 -13.78
CA PRO A 81 -11.06 4.68 -14.49
C PRO A 81 -9.71 4.02 -14.84
N VAL A 82 -9.50 3.71 -16.12
CA VAL A 82 -8.22 3.14 -16.63
C VAL A 82 -7.03 4.04 -16.29
N ALA A 83 -7.25 5.35 -16.16
CA ALA A 83 -6.25 6.30 -15.68
C ALA A 83 -5.61 5.92 -14.33
N LEU A 84 -6.33 5.21 -13.45
CA LEU A 84 -5.78 4.71 -12.18
C LEU A 84 -4.87 3.49 -12.35
N LEU A 85 -5.06 2.69 -13.41
CA LEU A 85 -4.10 1.64 -13.77
C LEU A 85 -2.83 2.28 -14.32
N ALA A 86 -2.97 3.25 -15.23
CA ALA A 86 -1.86 4.01 -15.79
C ALA A 86 -1.06 4.81 -14.75
N ALA A 87 -1.72 5.39 -13.73
CA ALA A 87 -1.06 6.07 -12.63
C ALA A 87 -0.08 5.14 -11.88
N GLN A 88 -0.46 3.88 -11.67
CA GLN A 88 0.41 2.90 -11.02
C GLN A 88 1.62 2.53 -11.88
N VAL A 89 1.48 2.52 -13.23
CA VAL A 89 2.58 2.25 -14.17
C VAL A 89 3.74 3.23 -13.95
N ARG A 90 3.43 4.52 -13.84
CA ARG A 90 4.43 5.60 -13.70
C ARG A 90 5.39 5.39 -12.53
N TRP A 91 4.97 4.65 -11.51
CA TRP A 91 5.73 4.41 -10.29
C TRP A 91 6.38 3.02 -10.22
N ALA A 92 6.29 2.19 -11.26
CA ALA A 92 6.90 0.86 -11.26
C ALA A 92 8.43 0.87 -11.06
N TRP A 93 9.12 1.96 -11.45
CA TRP A 93 10.56 2.12 -11.29
C TRP A 93 11.05 1.98 -9.84
N VAL A 94 10.22 2.34 -8.84
CA VAL A 94 10.60 2.30 -7.41
C VAL A 94 10.98 0.90 -6.95
N TRP A 95 10.61 -0.14 -7.70
CA TRP A 95 10.89 -1.54 -7.36
C TRP A 95 12.19 -2.08 -7.96
N ARG A 96 12.86 -1.33 -8.85
CA ARG A 96 14.16 -1.71 -9.45
C ARG A 96 15.39 -1.21 -8.69
N GLY A 97 15.20 -0.30 -7.73
CA GLY A 97 16.29 0.34 -6.97
C GLY A 97 16.94 1.51 -7.73
N PRO A 98 17.89 2.24 -7.11
CA PRO A 98 17.67 2.85 -5.81
C PRO A 98 16.33 3.60 -5.79
N ALA A 99 15.52 3.41 -4.74
CA ALA A 99 14.32 4.21 -4.52
C ALA A 99 14.49 5.07 -3.27
N ARG A 100 14.59 6.38 -3.48
CA ARG A 100 14.70 7.39 -2.43
C ARG A 100 13.74 8.53 -2.74
N PHE A 101 13.05 8.99 -1.71
CA PHE A 101 12.18 10.16 -1.77
C PHE A 101 12.89 11.24 -0.96
N SER A 102 13.23 12.35 -1.60
CA SER A 102 13.88 13.49 -0.92
C SER A 102 13.02 13.96 0.25
N GLU A 103 11.77 14.29 -0.05
CA GLU A 103 10.83 14.91 0.86
C GLU A 103 9.51 14.12 0.96
N ALA A 104 8.73 14.44 1.99
CA ALA A 104 7.45 13.78 2.26
C ALA A 104 6.45 13.94 1.11
N ALA A 105 6.45 15.09 0.44
CA ALA A 105 5.53 15.38 -0.66
C ALA A 105 5.70 14.40 -1.84
N VAL A 106 6.93 14.04 -2.20
CA VAL A 106 7.17 13.07 -3.31
C VAL A 106 6.71 11.68 -2.92
N LEU A 107 6.93 11.27 -1.66
CA LEU A 107 6.41 10.00 -1.14
C LEU A 107 4.87 10.00 -1.14
N GLU A 108 4.23 11.11 -0.77
CA GLU A 108 2.78 11.25 -0.78
C GLU A 108 2.20 11.15 -2.20
N THR A 109 2.82 11.77 -3.20
CA THR A 109 2.43 11.62 -4.62
C THR A 109 2.54 10.16 -5.06
N PHE A 110 3.63 9.47 -4.73
CA PHE A 110 3.76 8.03 -4.98
C PHE A 110 2.64 7.22 -4.31
N LEU A 111 2.36 7.48 -3.03
CA LEU A 111 1.32 6.77 -2.30
C LEU A 111 -0.06 7.00 -2.94
N HIS A 112 -0.37 8.23 -3.34
CA HIS A 112 -1.59 8.59 -4.04
C HIS A 112 -1.75 7.86 -5.38
N ASP A 113 -0.74 7.93 -6.24
CA ASP A 113 -0.80 7.40 -7.60
C ASP A 113 -0.62 5.87 -7.67
N PHE A 114 0.00 5.27 -6.66
CA PHE A 114 0.24 3.82 -6.62
C PHE A 114 -0.74 3.08 -5.70
N ALA A 115 -0.68 3.35 -4.40
CA ALA A 115 -1.52 2.66 -3.42
C ALA A 115 -2.96 3.20 -3.42
N GLY A 116 -3.11 4.53 -3.44
CA GLY A 116 -4.40 5.23 -3.52
C GLY A 116 -5.16 4.86 -4.78
N ALA A 117 -4.51 4.91 -5.93
CA ALA A 117 -5.09 4.48 -7.21
C ALA A 117 -5.63 3.03 -7.17
N HIS A 118 -4.89 2.11 -6.54
CA HIS A 118 -5.38 0.74 -6.33
C HIS A 118 -6.58 0.69 -5.38
N GLY A 119 -6.52 1.40 -4.25
CA GLY A 119 -7.63 1.49 -3.30
C GLY A 119 -8.91 2.05 -3.94
N ARG A 120 -8.76 3.05 -4.80
CA ARG A 120 -9.83 3.68 -5.58
C ARG A 120 -10.48 2.74 -6.58
N LEU A 121 -9.68 1.91 -7.25
CA LEU A 121 -10.19 0.86 -8.15
C LEU A 121 -11.03 -0.16 -7.38
N LEU A 122 -10.53 -0.63 -6.23
CA LEU A 122 -11.27 -1.56 -5.37
C LEU A 122 -12.54 -0.94 -4.78
N ALA A 123 -12.49 0.31 -4.32
CA ALA A 123 -13.66 1.01 -3.82
C ALA A 123 -14.76 1.09 -4.90
N ARG A 124 -14.39 1.56 -6.10
CA ARG A 124 -15.31 1.68 -7.25
C ARG A 124 -15.89 0.33 -7.66
N LEU A 125 -15.07 -0.74 -7.65
CA LEU A 125 -15.55 -2.11 -7.88
C LEU A 125 -16.55 -2.58 -6.81
N ALA A 126 -16.41 -2.13 -5.56
CA ALA A 126 -17.37 -2.39 -4.49
C ALA A 126 -18.68 -1.56 -4.61
N GLY A 127 -18.80 -0.72 -5.63
CA GLY A 127 -19.93 0.18 -5.84
C GLY A 127 -19.89 1.42 -4.93
N VAL A 128 -18.71 1.76 -4.38
CA VAL A 128 -18.51 2.90 -3.47
C VAL A 128 -17.39 3.78 -4.02
N GLY A 129 -17.36 5.06 -3.70
CA GLY A 129 -16.25 5.92 -4.12
C GLY A 129 -16.54 6.70 -5.39
N THR A 130 -17.55 7.56 -5.30
CA THR A 130 -17.50 8.86 -5.98
C THR A 130 -16.20 9.59 -5.61
N ARG A 131 -15.80 10.57 -6.42
CA ARG A 131 -14.60 11.39 -6.15
C ARG A 131 -14.57 12.03 -4.76
N PHE A 132 -15.73 12.18 -4.11
CA PHE A 132 -15.88 12.69 -2.75
C PHE A 132 -15.15 11.85 -1.69
N HIS A 133 -15.02 10.53 -1.91
CA HIS A 133 -14.39 9.62 -0.94
C HIS A 133 -12.92 9.33 -1.24
N ASP A 134 -12.40 9.84 -2.36
CA ASP A 134 -11.02 9.58 -2.78
C ASP A 134 -10.01 9.97 -1.68
N PRO A 135 -10.12 11.12 -0.97
CA PRO A 135 -9.20 11.44 0.13
C PRO A 135 -9.16 10.41 1.27
N GLN A 136 -10.31 9.88 1.71
CA GLN A 136 -10.35 8.83 2.73
C GLN A 136 -9.76 7.51 2.22
N ILE A 137 -10.04 7.17 0.96
CA ILE A 137 -9.51 5.96 0.31
C ILE A 137 -7.98 6.04 0.22
N ASP A 138 -7.43 7.18 -0.20
CA ASP A 138 -5.99 7.37 -0.33
C ASP A 138 -5.29 7.31 1.01
N ALA A 139 -5.84 7.98 2.02
CA ALA A 139 -5.28 7.95 3.37
C ALA A 139 -5.25 6.52 3.93
N LEU A 140 -6.33 5.76 3.73
CA LEU A 140 -6.39 4.37 4.13
C LEU A 140 -5.37 3.50 3.38
N ALA A 141 -5.28 3.66 2.06
CA ALA A 141 -4.33 2.92 1.23
C ALA A 141 -2.88 3.23 1.60
N ALA A 142 -2.56 4.51 1.85
CA ALA A 142 -1.27 4.95 2.38
C ALA A 142 -0.97 4.31 3.74
N GLY A 143 -1.92 4.30 4.66
CA GLY A 143 -1.76 3.67 5.97
C GLY A 143 -1.45 2.18 5.90
N PHE A 144 -2.16 1.43 5.05
CA PHE A 144 -1.87 0.02 4.80
C PHE A 144 -0.50 -0.19 4.15
N PHE A 145 -0.16 0.62 3.14
CA PHE A 145 1.12 0.53 2.46
C PHE A 145 2.28 0.78 3.42
N LEU A 146 2.25 1.89 4.17
CA LEU A 146 3.28 2.25 5.15
C LEU A 146 3.43 1.17 6.24
N THR A 147 2.31 0.62 6.73
CA THR A 147 2.34 -0.48 7.69
C THR A 147 3.06 -1.71 7.11
N ASP A 148 2.76 -2.12 5.87
CA ASP A 148 3.45 -3.23 5.22
C ASP A 148 4.94 -2.93 4.96
N ARG A 149 5.29 -1.68 4.60
CA ARG A 149 6.69 -1.26 4.42
C ARG A 149 7.49 -1.32 5.72
N LEU A 150 6.94 -0.85 6.83
CA LEU A 150 7.62 -0.89 8.14
C LEU A 150 8.02 -2.32 8.53
N THR A 151 7.14 -3.30 8.31
CA THR A 151 7.46 -4.72 8.61
C THR A 151 8.53 -5.32 7.70
N ARG A 152 8.87 -4.66 6.59
CA ARG A 152 9.82 -5.11 5.57
C ARG A 152 11.02 -4.18 5.44
N LEU A 153 11.14 -3.18 6.30
CA LEU A 153 12.17 -2.15 6.20
C LEU A 153 13.58 -2.74 6.00
N PRO A 154 14.02 -3.79 6.72
CA PRO A 154 15.34 -4.38 6.48
C PRO A 154 15.51 -4.95 5.06
N ARG A 155 14.45 -5.59 4.54
CA ARG A 155 14.45 -6.15 3.17
C ARG A 155 14.43 -5.05 2.11
N ASP A 156 13.68 -3.98 2.35
CA ASP A 156 13.64 -2.86 1.41
C ASP A 156 14.99 -2.12 1.42
N LEU A 157 15.61 -1.88 2.57
CA LEU A 157 16.96 -1.33 2.69
C LEU A 157 18.02 -2.19 1.99
N ALA A 158 17.96 -3.52 2.16
CA ALA A 158 18.87 -4.46 1.48
C ALA A 158 18.70 -4.48 -0.04
N ALA A 159 17.53 -4.06 -0.54
CA ALA A 159 17.25 -3.92 -1.97
C ALA A 159 17.33 -2.46 -2.43
N ASP A 160 18.01 -1.62 -1.65
CA ASP A 160 18.23 -0.19 -1.88
C ASP A 160 16.94 0.63 -2.09
N ARG A 161 15.90 0.33 -1.31
CA ARG A 161 14.63 1.06 -1.29
C ARG A 161 14.35 1.60 0.11
N LEU A 162 13.96 2.87 0.19
CA LEU A 162 13.56 3.50 1.44
C LEU A 162 12.28 4.30 1.24
N PHE A 163 11.19 3.82 1.84
CA PHE A 163 9.88 4.49 1.84
C PHE A 163 9.71 5.38 3.08
N ILE A 164 10.83 5.97 3.53
CA ILE A 164 10.90 7.01 4.55
C ILE A 164 11.61 8.19 3.87
N PRO A 165 11.03 9.40 3.87
CA PRO A 165 11.65 10.57 3.27
C PRO A 165 13.05 10.84 3.83
N LEU A 166 13.99 11.29 3.00
CA LEU A 166 15.34 11.64 3.42
C LEU A 166 15.35 12.81 4.41
N ASP A 167 14.46 13.79 4.23
CA ASP A 167 14.28 14.89 5.19
C ASP A 167 13.86 14.41 6.58
N ASP A 168 13.09 13.30 6.68
CA ASP A 168 12.74 12.73 7.98
C ASP A 168 13.95 12.10 8.67
N LEU A 169 14.85 11.50 7.89
CA LEU A 169 16.13 10.96 8.35
C LEU A 169 17.04 12.10 8.85
N GLU A 170 17.17 13.17 8.07
CA GLU A 170 17.95 14.35 8.42
C GLU A 170 17.43 15.00 9.71
N ARG A 171 16.13 15.26 9.80
CA ARG A 171 15.47 15.81 11.01
C ARG A 171 15.61 14.90 12.24
N ALA A 172 15.86 13.60 12.03
CA ALA A 172 16.09 12.65 13.11
C ALA A 172 17.59 12.47 13.45
N GLY A 173 18.50 13.05 12.67
CA GLY A 173 19.95 12.83 12.78
C GLY A 173 20.34 11.37 12.46
N VAL A 174 19.63 10.73 11.54
CA VAL A 174 19.83 9.31 11.18
C VAL A 174 20.28 9.22 9.73
N SER A 175 21.48 8.67 9.49
CA SER A 175 21.91 8.33 8.13
C SER A 175 21.28 7.00 7.66
N VAL A 176 21.31 6.73 6.36
CA VAL A 176 20.82 5.46 5.81
C VAL A 176 21.65 4.28 6.32
N GLU A 177 22.96 4.46 6.47
CA GLU A 177 23.89 3.45 7.01
C GLU A 177 23.60 3.17 8.47
N LEU A 178 23.29 4.20 9.27
CA LEU A 178 22.88 4.02 10.65
C LEU A 178 21.54 3.28 10.73
N LEU A 179 20.59 3.61 9.86
CA LEU A 179 19.30 2.92 9.77
C LEU A 179 19.49 1.44 9.39
N GLN A 180 20.41 1.12 8.48
CA GLN A 180 20.74 -0.26 8.09
C GLN A 180 21.29 -1.10 9.24
N ARG A 181 22.01 -0.48 10.19
CA ARG A 181 22.53 -1.16 11.40
C ARG A 181 21.44 -1.58 12.39
N GLY A 182 20.23 -1.03 12.27
CA GLY A 182 19.04 -1.48 13.00
C GLY A 182 18.64 -0.64 14.21
N ALA A 183 17.73 -1.19 15.02
CA ALA A 183 17.01 -0.48 16.07
C ALA A 183 17.78 -0.30 17.39
N ASP A 184 19.04 -0.71 17.49
CA ASP A 184 19.83 -0.56 18.71
C ASP A 184 20.12 0.91 19.03
N ASN A 185 20.18 1.76 18.00
CA ASN A 185 20.35 3.19 18.16
C ASN A 185 19.03 3.90 18.56
N PRO A 186 19.01 4.72 19.63
CA PRO A 186 17.82 5.48 20.04
C PRO A 186 17.26 6.43 18.97
N ALA A 187 18.10 7.04 18.13
CA ALA A 187 17.67 7.92 17.05
C ALA A 187 16.89 7.16 15.98
N VAL A 188 17.33 5.94 15.63
CA VAL A 188 16.59 5.03 14.73
C VAL A 188 15.22 4.68 15.32
N ARG A 189 15.15 4.34 16.62
CA ARG A 189 13.86 4.07 17.27
C ARG A 189 12.92 5.27 17.23
N ARG A 190 13.42 6.48 17.49
CA ARG A 190 12.64 7.72 17.38
C ARG A 190 12.14 7.97 15.96
N LEU A 191 12.97 7.73 14.94
CA LEU A 191 12.56 7.81 13.54
C LEU A 191 11.42 6.83 13.26
N LEU A 192 11.56 5.57 13.65
CA LEU A 192 10.54 4.54 13.43
C LEU A 192 9.24 4.81 14.19
N TRP A 193 9.33 5.36 15.41
CA TRP A 193 8.15 5.84 16.13
C TRP A 193 7.37 6.87 15.31
N LYS A 194 8.03 7.88 14.74
CA LYS A 194 7.38 8.87 13.87
C LYS A 194 6.70 8.22 12.66
N GLN A 195 7.34 7.22 12.05
CA GLN A 195 6.75 6.51 10.91
C GLN A 195 5.56 5.62 11.30
N VAL A 196 5.59 5.01 12.50
CA VAL A 196 4.44 4.30 13.06
C VAL A 196 3.28 5.26 13.31
N VAL A 197 3.55 6.46 13.84
CA VAL A 197 2.53 7.52 14.03
C VAL A 197 1.94 7.93 12.68
N ARG A 198 2.77 8.22 11.67
CA ARG A 198 2.31 8.55 10.30
C ARG A 198 1.38 7.49 9.72
N ALA A 199 1.75 6.21 9.85
CA ALA A 199 0.91 5.10 9.37
C ALA A 199 -0.44 5.04 10.12
N ARG A 200 -0.46 5.27 11.44
CA ARG A 200 -1.70 5.31 12.24
C ARG A 200 -2.61 6.46 11.86
N GLU A 201 -2.05 7.65 11.68
CA GLU A 201 -2.83 8.83 11.31
C GLU A 201 -3.47 8.64 9.93
N ALA A 202 -2.73 8.06 8.97
CA ALA A 202 -3.26 7.71 7.65
C ALA A 202 -4.42 6.71 7.76
N LEU A 203 -4.26 5.63 8.54
CA LEU A 203 -5.32 4.67 8.84
C LEU A 203 -6.53 5.34 9.53
N ALA A 204 -6.30 6.30 10.44
CA ALA A 204 -7.35 6.99 11.16
C ALA A 204 -8.17 7.94 10.26
N ARG A 205 -7.52 8.67 9.35
CA ARG A 205 -8.20 9.52 8.35
C ARG A 205 -9.12 8.72 7.43
N GLY A 206 -8.72 7.50 7.08
CA GLY A 206 -9.54 6.59 6.27
C GLY A 206 -10.65 5.84 7.02
N ARG A 207 -10.70 5.95 8.36
CA ARG A 207 -11.60 5.16 9.23
C ARG A 207 -13.08 5.36 8.89
N ALA A 208 -13.48 6.59 8.57
CA ALA A 208 -14.88 6.95 8.30
C ALA A 208 -15.47 6.22 7.08
N LEU A 209 -14.63 5.75 6.15
CA LEU A 209 -15.05 5.01 4.96
C LEU A 209 -15.86 3.75 5.30
N VAL A 210 -15.71 3.20 6.51
CA VAL A 210 -16.50 2.06 6.97
C VAL A 210 -18.01 2.31 6.97
N HIS A 211 -18.43 3.56 7.09
CA HIS A 211 -19.84 3.95 7.17
C HIS A 211 -20.48 4.08 5.79
N GLU A 212 -19.66 4.39 4.79
CA GLU A 212 -20.07 4.54 3.38
C GLU A 212 -20.10 3.19 2.64
N LEU A 213 -19.42 2.18 3.19
CA LEU A 213 -19.33 0.86 2.59
C LEU A 213 -20.56 -0.01 2.89
N PRO A 214 -21.08 -0.79 1.91
CA PRO A 214 -22.05 -1.84 2.17
C PRO A 214 -21.56 -2.78 3.27
N ARG A 215 -22.49 -3.29 4.09
CA ARG A 215 -22.19 -4.02 5.34
C ARG A 215 -21.11 -5.09 5.22
N ARG A 216 -21.04 -5.81 4.09
CA ARG A 216 -20.02 -6.84 3.84
C ARG A 216 -18.59 -6.26 3.73
N TYR A 217 -18.44 -5.17 2.97
CA TYR A 217 -17.17 -4.48 2.77
C TYR A 217 -16.76 -3.72 4.02
N ALA A 218 -17.71 -3.08 4.69
CA ALA A 218 -17.49 -2.44 5.98
C ALA A 218 -16.90 -3.42 7.02
N ARG A 219 -17.47 -4.63 7.14
CA ARG A 219 -16.94 -5.66 8.06
C ARG A 219 -15.51 -6.08 7.71
N ALA A 220 -15.22 -6.29 6.43
CA ALA A 220 -13.87 -6.61 5.98
C ALA A 220 -12.90 -5.45 6.26
N LEU A 221 -13.31 -4.21 5.99
CA LEU A 221 -12.50 -3.02 6.28
C LEU A 221 -12.17 -2.93 7.78
N ARG A 222 -13.16 -3.11 8.67
CA ARG A 222 -12.92 -3.09 10.12
C ARG A 222 -11.86 -4.11 10.54
N HIS A 223 -11.96 -5.33 9.99
CA HIS A 223 -11.00 -6.38 10.27
C HIS A 223 -9.59 -6.00 9.81
N GLU A 224 -9.42 -5.59 8.55
CA GLU A 224 -8.10 -5.23 8.01
C GLU A 224 -7.50 -4.03 8.72
N TRP A 225 -8.31 -3.01 9.01
CA TRP A 225 -7.88 -1.83 9.74
C TRP A 225 -7.39 -2.18 11.16
N MET A 226 -8.13 -3.00 11.91
CA MET A 226 -7.70 -3.45 13.23
C MET A 226 -6.44 -4.33 13.15
N LEU A 227 -6.32 -5.16 12.11
CA LEU A 227 -5.14 -5.97 11.87
C LEU A 227 -3.90 -5.10 11.64
N ALA A 228 -4.00 -4.05 10.83
CA ALA A 228 -2.93 -3.10 10.59
C ALA A 228 -2.52 -2.37 11.89
N LEU A 229 -3.49 -1.92 12.70
CA LEU A 229 -3.20 -1.32 13.99
C LEU A 229 -2.48 -2.28 14.94
N GLU A 230 -2.85 -3.56 14.96
CA GLU A 230 -2.19 -4.56 15.79
C GLU A 230 -0.77 -4.88 15.30
N VAL A 231 -0.52 -4.83 13.99
CA VAL A 231 0.85 -4.89 13.44
C VAL A 231 1.68 -3.71 13.96
N LEU A 232 1.15 -2.49 13.89
CA LEU A 232 1.84 -1.29 14.39
C LEU A 232 2.11 -1.38 15.91
N ARG A 233 1.14 -1.84 16.71
CA ARG A 233 1.35 -2.11 18.15
C ARG A 233 2.40 -3.19 18.40
N THR A 234 2.48 -4.20 17.54
CA THR A 234 3.49 -5.26 17.67
C THR A 234 4.89 -4.71 17.38
N ILE A 235 5.03 -3.79 16.43
CA ILE A 235 6.31 -3.09 16.19
C ILE A 235 6.71 -2.29 17.45
N GLU A 236 5.78 -1.58 18.08
CA GLU A 236 6.05 -0.85 19.32
C GLU A 236 6.43 -1.76 20.49
N ARG A 237 5.71 -2.88 20.69
CA ARG A 237 6.05 -3.87 21.74
C ARG A 237 7.44 -4.47 21.55
N ARG A 238 7.95 -4.48 20.32
CA ARG A 238 9.33 -4.89 19.98
C ARG A 238 10.32 -3.74 20.08
N ASN A 239 9.95 -2.60 20.68
CA ASN A 239 10.76 -1.40 20.76
C ASN A 239 11.26 -0.94 19.37
N TYR A 240 10.39 -1.04 18.37
CA TYR A 240 10.65 -0.72 16.96
C TYR A 240 11.69 -1.60 16.26
N ASP A 241 12.10 -2.72 16.88
CA ASP A 241 13.01 -3.66 16.25
C ASP A 241 12.28 -4.54 15.23
N VAL A 242 12.51 -4.22 13.95
CA VAL A 242 12.05 -4.99 12.79
C VAL A 242 13.16 -5.84 12.15
N TRP A 243 14.38 -5.83 12.70
CA TRP A 243 15.54 -6.54 12.17
C TRP A 243 15.73 -7.92 12.79
N ARG A 244 15.42 -8.10 14.09
CA ARG A 244 15.55 -9.40 14.80
C ARG A 244 14.76 -10.55 14.17
N GLY A 245 13.78 -10.24 13.34
CA GLY A 245 12.99 -11.22 12.62
C GLY A 245 11.69 -10.62 12.14
N PRO A 246 10.93 -11.35 11.31
CA PRO A 246 9.73 -10.78 10.72
C PRO A 246 8.70 -10.44 11.80
N VAL A 247 7.98 -9.34 11.58
CA VAL A 247 6.86 -8.93 12.44
C VAL A 247 5.69 -9.88 12.18
N HIS A 248 5.39 -10.71 13.17
CA HIS A 248 4.31 -11.70 13.10
C HIS A 248 3.30 -11.45 14.21
N LEU A 249 2.03 -11.43 13.83
CA LEU A 249 0.93 -11.54 14.78
C LEU A 249 0.72 -12.99 15.16
N SER A 250 0.73 -13.26 16.46
CA SER A 250 0.38 -14.56 17.03
C SER A 250 -1.06 -14.96 16.67
N ARG A 251 -1.37 -16.26 16.81
CA ARG A 251 -2.73 -16.77 16.61
C ARG A 251 -3.73 -16.06 17.55
N TRP A 252 -3.33 -15.81 18.79
CA TRP A 252 -4.13 -15.09 19.78
C TRP A 252 -4.41 -13.63 19.39
N GLN A 253 -3.39 -12.89 18.95
CA GLN A 253 -3.59 -11.52 18.47
C GLN A 253 -4.55 -11.46 17.28
N ARG A 254 -4.44 -12.41 16.34
CA ARG A 254 -5.37 -12.51 15.19
C ARG A 254 -6.79 -12.83 15.63
N LEU A 255 -6.96 -13.76 16.58
CA LEU A 255 -8.27 -14.09 17.16
C LEU A 255 -8.88 -12.90 17.89
N GLN A 256 -8.08 -12.19 18.69
CA GLN A 256 -8.49 -10.98 19.39
C GLN A 256 -8.94 -9.90 18.41
N VAL A 257 -8.17 -9.66 17.33
CA VAL A 257 -8.55 -8.73 16.26
C VAL A 257 -9.86 -9.15 15.60
N ALA A 258 -10.02 -10.44 15.27
CA ALA A 258 -11.25 -10.94 14.67
C ALA A 258 -12.47 -10.78 15.60
N TYR A 259 -12.30 -11.03 16.90
CA TYR A 259 -13.31 -10.81 17.93
C TYR A 259 -13.65 -9.32 18.05
N GLN A 260 -12.66 -8.45 18.17
CA GLN A 260 -12.87 -7.00 18.24
C GLN A 260 -13.56 -6.48 16.97
N ALA A 261 -13.15 -6.91 15.78
CA ALA A 261 -13.76 -6.48 14.53
C ALA A 261 -15.24 -6.89 14.40
N ARG A 262 -15.61 -8.02 15.03
CA ARG A 262 -16.97 -8.55 15.02
C ARG A 262 -17.86 -7.91 16.09
N PHE A 263 -17.34 -7.65 17.28
CA PHE A 263 -18.15 -7.30 18.46
C PHE A 263 -17.89 -5.90 19.01
N SER A 264 -16.72 -5.31 18.77
CA SER A 264 -16.46 -3.95 19.24
C SER A 264 -17.21 -2.92 18.38
N ARG A 265 -18.23 -2.31 18.99
CA ARG A 265 -18.95 -1.15 18.43
C ARG A 265 -18.22 0.16 18.73
N VAL A 266 -17.25 0.16 19.66
CA VAL A 266 -16.62 1.37 20.22
C VAL A 266 -15.66 2.04 19.24
N ALA A 267 -14.85 1.28 18.51
CA ALA A 267 -13.86 1.83 17.58
C ALA A 267 -14.45 2.36 16.27
N PHE A 268 -15.78 2.34 16.09
CA PHE A 268 -16.47 2.86 14.89
C PHE A 268 -17.82 3.50 15.25
N ARG A 269 -17.99 3.95 16.50
CA ARG A 269 -19.06 4.89 16.83
C ARG A 269 -18.62 6.29 16.42
N THR A 270 -19.52 7.01 15.77
CA THR A 270 -19.42 8.42 15.44
C THR A 270 -19.38 9.26 16.71
#